data_AF-A0A960HMR5-F1
#
_entry.id   AF-A0A960HMR5-F1
#
_cell.length_a   1.000
_cell.length_b   1.000
_cell.length_c   1.000
_cell.angle_alpha   90.00
_cell.angle_beta   90.00
_cell.angle_gamma   90.00
#
_symmetry.space_group_name_H-M   'P 1'
#
loop_
_entity.id
_entity.type
_entity.pdbx_description
1 polymer ?
#
loop_
_entity_poly.entity_id
_entity_poly.type
_entity_poly.pdbx_seq_one_letter_code
_entity_poly.pdbx_strand_id
1 'polypeptide(L)'
;LVVAARVVVANAESLAVDLGVPELVVGLTVVALGTSAPEIATTVIAARRGEQDLAVGNAVGSNIFNVLMVLGLPALLAGIEVDEAARSLDLPIMVAVAVACLPIIAYNHRLDRWEGLVFVAYYAAYLTYLALDATDHATTDGFGFVMVVFVVPLTALTVATVAWRERRHLADRRARP
;
A
#
# COMPACT_ATOMS: atom_id res chain seq x y z
N LEU A 1 20.52 5.22 -14.08
CA LEU A 1 19.33 5.23 -13.19
C LEU A 1 18.89 6.65 -12.82
N VAL A 2 19.73 7.49 -12.19
CA VAL A 2 19.36 8.87 -11.81
C VAL A 2 18.90 9.73 -12.99
N VAL A 3 19.58 9.65 -14.14
CA VAL A 3 19.19 10.37 -15.37
C VAL A 3 17.83 9.90 -15.88
N ALA A 4 17.57 8.58 -15.88
CA ALA A 4 16.30 8.04 -16.32
C ALA A 4 15.14 8.48 -15.40
N ALA A 5 15.34 8.48 -14.08
CA ALA A 5 14.33 8.97 -13.13
C ALA A 5 14.01 10.45 -13.35
N ARG A 6 15.04 11.31 -13.52
CA ARG A 6 14.85 12.74 -13.82
C ARG A 6 14.11 12.97 -15.13
N VAL A 7 14.45 12.20 -16.17
CA VAL A 7 13.79 12.29 -17.47
C VAL A 7 12.32 11.85 -17.35
N VAL A 8 12.02 10.75 -16.66
CA VAL A 8 10.63 10.29 -16.49
C VAL A 8 9.80 11.31 -15.73
N VAL A 9 10.30 11.87 -14.62
CA VAL A 9 9.58 12.88 -13.84
C VAL A 9 9.37 14.16 -14.65
N ALA A 10 10.41 14.69 -15.30
CA ALA A 10 10.29 15.91 -16.11
C ALA A 10 9.34 15.75 -17.30
N ASN A 11 9.34 14.58 -17.95
CA ASN A 11 8.40 14.31 -19.06
C ASN A 11 6.98 14.09 -18.54
N ALA A 12 6.80 13.50 -17.36
CA ALA A 12 5.49 13.33 -16.74
C ALA A 12 4.86 14.69 -16.37
N GLU A 13 5.64 15.59 -15.76
CA GLU A 13 5.23 16.97 -15.48
C GLU A 13 4.88 17.73 -16.77
N SER A 14 5.73 17.65 -17.80
CA SER A 14 5.45 18.28 -19.10
C SER A 14 4.17 17.74 -19.75
N LEU A 15 3.92 16.43 -19.65
CA LEU A 15 2.70 15.81 -20.17
C LEU A 15 1.44 16.31 -19.43
N ALA A 16 1.54 16.54 -18.12
CA ALA A 16 0.45 17.06 -17.30
C ALA A 16 0.03 18.45 -17.81
N VAL A 17 1.02 19.32 -18.03
CA VAL A 17 0.82 20.67 -18.57
C VAL A 17 0.22 20.62 -19.98
N ASP A 18 0.77 19.79 -20.87
CA ASP A 18 0.34 19.71 -22.28
C ASP A 18 -1.08 19.13 -22.44
N LEU A 19 -1.48 18.23 -21.55
CA LEU A 19 -2.81 17.60 -21.58
C LEU A 19 -3.85 18.37 -20.74
N GLY A 20 -3.46 19.44 -20.06
CA GLY A 20 -4.32 20.17 -19.12
C GLY A 20 -4.78 19.31 -17.95
N VAL A 21 -4.04 18.24 -17.63
CA VAL A 21 -4.33 17.32 -16.54
C VAL A 21 -3.56 17.80 -15.30
N PRO A 22 -4.17 17.84 -14.11
CA PRO A 22 -3.46 18.27 -12.91
C PRO A 22 -2.19 17.42 -12.67
N GLU A 23 -1.07 18.07 -12.34
CA GLU A 23 0.21 17.40 -12.02
C GLU A 23 0.03 16.30 -10.97
N LEU A 24 -0.87 16.54 -10.01
CA LEU A 24 -1.24 15.58 -8.99
C LEU A 24 -1.79 14.27 -9.56
N VAL A 25 -2.63 14.31 -10.60
CA VAL A 25 -3.16 13.10 -11.24
C VAL A 25 -2.00 12.31 -11.86
N VAL A 26 -1.04 12.98 -12.49
CA VAL A 26 0.12 12.33 -13.10
C VAL A 26 1.05 11.73 -12.05
N GLY A 27 1.28 12.44 -10.94
CA GLY A 27 2.07 11.95 -9.80
C GLY A 27 1.44 10.72 -9.15
N LEU A 28 0.13 10.76 -8.89
CA LEU A 28 -0.60 9.68 -8.23
C LEU A 28 -0.84 8.45 -9.12
N THR A 29 -0.76 8.60 -10.44
CA THR A 29 -1.04 7.51 -11.39
C THR A 29 0.21 7.07 -12.13
N VAL A 30 0.73 7.88 -13.05
CA VAL A 30 1.81 7.49 -13.97
C VAL A 30 3.12 7.26 -13.22
N VAL A 31 3.49 8.18 -12.33
CA VAL A 31 4.75 8.07 -11.58
C VAL A 31 4.65 6.94 -10.56
N ALA A 32 3.61 6.94 -9.72
CA ALA A 32 3.40 5.93 -8.69
C ALA A 32 3.26 4.51 -9.26
N LEU A 33 2.42 4.30 -10.29
CA LEU A 33 2.29 3.00 -10.94
C LEU A 33 3.56 2.63 -11.71
N GLY A 34 4.22 3.58 -12.36
CA GLY A 34 5.44 3.34 -13.13
C GLY A 34 6.58 2.80 -12.27
N THR A 35 6.73 3.30 -11.04
CA THR A 35 7.75 2.83 -10.09
C THR A 35 7.45 1.46 -9.50
N SER A 36 6.19 1.03 -9.47
CA SER A 36 5.78 -0.27 -8.92
C SER A 36 5.41 -1.31 -9.98
N ALA A 37 5.40 -0.91 -11.27
CA ALA A 37 5.02 -1.78 -12.38
C ALA A 37 5.93 -3.01 -12.52
N PRO A 38 7.27 -2.92 -12.39
CA PRO A 38 8.14 -4.09 -12.40
C PRO A 38 7.79 -5.09 -11.30
N GLU A 39 7.54 -4.60 -10.08
CA GLU A 39 7.23 -5.40 -8.90
C GLU A 39 5.86 -6.06 -9.00
N ILE A 40 4.87 -5.34 -9.56
CA ILE A 40 3.55 -5.91 -9.86
C ILE A 40 3.69 -7.02 -10.90
N ALA A 41 4.49 -6.80 -11.96
CA ALA A 41 4.71 -7.80 -12.99
C ALA A 41 5.37 -9.07 -12.42
N THR A 42 6.43 -8.95 -11.62
CA THR A 42 7.10 -10.10 -10.99
C THR A 42 6.18 -10.84 -10.01
N THR A 43 5.44 -10.11 -9.18
CA THR A 43 4.45 -10.67 -8.24
C THR A 43 3.35 -11.44 -8.97
N VAL A 44 2.78 -10.87 -10.04
CA VAL A 44 1.70 -11.49 -10.82
C VAL A 44 2.19 -12.75 -11.54
N ILE A 45 3.40 -12.72 -12.10
CA ILE A 45 4.00 -13.88 -12.77
C ILE A 45 4.23 -15.02 -11.76
N ALA A 46 4.81 -14.73 -10.59
CA ALA A 46 5.00 -15.71 -9.52
C ALA A 46 3.67 -16.30 -9.03
N ALA A 47 2.66 -15.45 -8.80
CA ALA A 47 1.33 -15.88 -8.39
C ALA A 47 0.67 -16.81 -9.44
N ARG A 48 0.82 -16.50 -10.74
CA ARG A 48 0.30 -17.35 -11.83
C ARG A 48 1.01 -18.70 -11.95
N ARG A 49 2.27 -18.78 -11.54
CA ARG A 49 3.05 -20.03 -11.51
C ARG A 49 2.76 -20.88 -10.27
N GLY A 50 1.91 -20.40 -9.35
CA GLY A 50 1.65 -21.07 -8.08
C GLY A 50 2.76 -20.86 -7.04
N GLU A 51 3.73 -19.98 -7.32
CA GLU A 51 4.84 -19.63 -6.43
C GLU A 51 4.38 -18.53 -5.44
N GLN A 52 3.41 -18.87 -4.58
CA GLN A 52 2.76 -17.91 -3.68
C GLN A 52 3.77 -17.28 -2.69
N ASP A 53 4.72 -18.05 -2.19
CA ASP A 53 5.77 -17.57 -1.28
C ASP A 53 6.66 -16.52 -1.94
N LEU A 54 6.99 -16.69 -3.22
CA LEU A 54 7.79 -15.73 -3.99
C LEU A 54 6.99 -14.45 -4.26
N ALA A 55 5.70 -14.58 -4.59
CA ALA A 55 4.83 -13.44 -4.82
C ALA A 55 4.69 -12.57 -3.56
N VAL A 56 4.43 -13.20 -2.40
CA VAL A 56 4.34 -12.50 -1.11
C VAL A 56 5.70 -11.94 -0.69
N GLY A 57 6.77 -12.72 -0.84
CA GLY A 57 8.13 -12.29 -0.52
C GLY A 57 8.56 -11.06 -1.31
N ASN A 58 8.24 -11.00 -2.60
CA ASN A 58 8.51 -9.83 -3.44
C ASN A 58 7.69 -8.61 -3.00
N ALA A 59 6.38 -8.76 -2.79
CA ALA A 59 5.51 -7.65 -2.37
C ALA A 59 5.93 -7.05 -1.02
N VAL A 60 6.26 -7.91 -0.04
CA VAL A 60 6.66 -7.48 1.30
C VAL A 60 8.09 -6.92 1.30
N GLY A 61 9.01 -7.61 0.63
CA GLY A 61 10.42 -7.24 0.55
C GLY A 61 10.62 -5.86 -0.10
N SER A 62 9.92 -5.59 -1.21
CA SER A 62 9.99 -4.29 -1.88
C SER A 62 9.45 -3.15 -1.02
N ASN A 63 8.38 -3.37 -0.25
CA ASN A 63 7.86 -2.34 0.67
C ASN A 63 8.81 -2.07 1.84
N ILE A 64 9.40 -3.11 2.43
CA ILE A 64 10.42 -2.94 3.47
C ILE A 64 11.64 -2.19 2.92
N PHE A 65 12.10 -2.55 1.71
CA PHE A 65 13.21 -1.87 1.05
C PHE A 65 12.89 -0.39 0.79
N ASN A 66 11.69 -0.07 0.30
CA ASN A 66 11.29 1.31 0.06
C ASN A 66 11.26 2.13 1.35
N VAL A 67 10.70 1.61 2.44
CA VAL A 67 10.66 2.33 3.72
C VAL A 67 12.07 2.52 4.29
N LEU A 68 12.91 1.49 4.30
CA LEU A 68 14.22 1.56 4.95
C LEU A 68 15.27 2.27 4.09
N MET A 69 15.36 1.92 2.80
CA MET A 69 16.45 2.36 1.92
C MET A 69 16.07 3.58 1.10
N VAL A 70 14.85 3.67 0.58
CA VAL A 70 14.43 4.80 -0.26
C VAL A 70 14.01 5.99 0.59
N LEU A 71 13.29 5.76 1.69
CA LEU A 71 12.85 6.83 2.60
C LEU A 71 13.79 6.99 3.81
N GLY A 72 14.13 5.90 4.50
CA GLY A 72 14.92 5.93 5.73
C GLY A 72 16.37 6.42 5.54
N LEU A 73 17.06 5.95 4.50
CA LEU A 73 18.46 6.33 4.28
C LEU A 73 18.63 7.84 3.96
N PRO A 74 17.85 8.45 3.04
CA PRO A 74 17.94 9.91 2.84
C PRO A 74 17.47 10.71 4.06
N ALA A 75 16.47 10.23 4.80
CA ALA A 75 16.04 10.86 6.05
C ALA A 75 17.16 10.90 7.11
N LEU A 76 17.97 9.84 7.22
CA LEU A 76 19.11 9.79 8.13
C LEU A 76 20.27 10.69 7.70
N LEU A 77 20.51 10.82 6.38
CA LEU A 77 21.67 11.53 5.85
C LEU A 77 21.44 13.04 5.70
N ALA A 78 20.25 13.47 5.27
CA ALA A 78 19.97 14.86 4.92
C ALA A 78 18.78 15.46 5.67
N GLY A 79 18.01 14.63 6.39
CA GLY A 79 16.69 15.01 6.88
C GLY A 79 15.68 15.09 5.73
N ILE A 80 14.43 14.72 6.01
CA ILE A 80 13.31 14.91 5.10
C ILE A 80 12.28 15.75 5.84
N GLU A 81 11.93 16.90 5.28
CA GLU A 81 10.74 17.63 5.70
C GLU A 81 9.51 16.84 5.23
N VAL A 82 8.82 16.24 6.19
CA VAL A 82 7.55 15.56 5.96
C VAL A 82 6.45 16.59 6.12
N ASP A 83 5.57 16.68 5.12
CA ASP A 83 4.42 17.56 5.15
C ASP A 83 3.39 17.12 6.22
N GLU A 84 2.59 18.04 6.72
CA GLU A 84 1.65 17.77 7.81
C GLU A 84 0.55 16.79 7.37
N ALA A 85 0.12 16.88 6.11
CA ALA A 85 -0.81 15.92 5.49
C ALA A 85 -0.25 14.49 5.51
N ALA A 86 1.02 14.33 5.12
CA ALA A 86 1.68 13.02 5.13
C ALA A 86 1.90 12.47 6.56
N ARG A 87 2.22 13.35 7.53
CA ARG A 87 2.36 12.95 8.95
C ARG A 87 1.07 12.50 9.58
N SER A 88 0.00 13.24 9.31
CA SER A 88 -1.29 13.01 9.94
C SER A 88 -2.03 11.83 9.27
N LEU A 89 -2.01 11.73 7.95
CA LEU A 89 -2.86 10.76 7.26
C LEU A 89 -2.08 9.60 6.64
N ASP A 90 -1.13 9.90 5.76
CA ASP A 90 -0.51 8.88 4.90
C ASP A 90 0.33 7.90 5.73
N LEU A 91 1.14 8.41 6.67
CA LEU A 91 2.00 7.58 7.50
C LEU A 91 1.21 6.64 8.42
N PRO A 92 0.18 7.08 9.19
CA PRO A 92 -0.63 6.16 9.99
C PRO A 92 -1.38 5.11 9.17
N ILE A 93 -1.91 5.48 7.99
CA ILE A 93 -2.57 4.53 7.09
C ILE A 93 -1.57 3.49 6.57
N MET A 94 -0.38 3.92 6.14
CA MET A 94 0.69 3.01 5.72
C MET A 94 1.06 2.02 6.81
N VAL A 95 1.22 2.48 8.06
CA VAL A 95 1.54 1.61 9.20
C VAL A 95 0.38 0.64 9.49
N ALA A 96 -0.85 1.12 9.48
CA ALA A 96 -2.03 0.28 9.69
C ALA A 96 -2.14 -0.84 8.66
N VAL A 97 -1.92 -0.52 7.37
CA VAL A 97 -1.92 -1.51 6.28
C VAL A 97 -0.77 -2.48 6.43
N ALA A 98 0.43 -2.02 6.79
CA ALA A 98 1.57 -2.89 7.04
C ALA A 98 1.29 -3.89 8.18
N VAL A 99 0.72 -3.42 9.28
CA VAL A 99 0.33 -4.25 10.43
C VAL A 99 -0.77 -5.25 10.04
N ALA A 100 -1.76 -4.81 9.26
CA ALA A 100 -2.81 -5.68 8.73
C ALA A 100 -2.27 -6.79 7.81
N CYS A 101 -1.16 -6.55 7.13
CA CYS A 101 -0.49 -7.57 6.31
C CYS A 101 0.32 -8.59 7.14
N LEU A 102 0.75 -8.26 8.37
CA LEU A 102 1.58 -9.15 9.19
C LEU A 102 1.00 -10.56 9.40
N PRO A 103 -0.29 -10.75 9.72
CA PRO A 103 -0.83 -12.07 9.96
C PRO A 103 -0.94 -12.91 8.68
N ILE A 104 -1.11 -12.27 7.53
CA ILE A 104 -1.15 -12.93 6.22
C ILE A 104 0.24 -13.49 5.89
N ILE A 105 1.27 -12.72 6.23
CA ILE A 105 2.67 -13.11 6.03
C ILE A 105 3.06 -14.19 7.05
N ALA A 106 2.64 -14.06 8.31
CA ALA A 106 2.98 -15.00 9.37
C ALA A 106 2.24 -16.35 9.27
N TYR A 107 1.04 -16.36 8.69
CA TYR A 107 0.20 -17.55 8.61
C TYR A 107 0.10 -18.03 7.15
N ASN A 108 1.05 -18.88 6.77
CA ASN A 108 1.07 -19.67 5.52
C ASN A 108 1.40 -18.94 4.21
N HIS A 109 1.71 -17.63 4.18
CA HIS A 109 1.95 -16.87 2.93
C HIS A 109 0.82 -17.02 1.88
N ARG A 110 -0.39 -17.37 2.31
CA ARG A 110 -1.52 -17.63 1.44
C ARG A 110 -2.57 -16.56 1.65
N LEU A 111 -2.71 -15.71 0.63
CA LEU A 111 -3.77 -14.72 0.51
C LEU A 111 -4.92 -15.33 -0.30
N ASP A 112 -6.10 -15.43 0.31
CA ASP A 112 -7.31 -15.87 -0.39
C ASP A 112 -7.81 -14.76 -1.32
N ARG A 113 -8.49 -15.13 -2.42
CA ARG A 113 -8.99 -14.15 -3.42
C ARG A 113 -9.89 -13.08 -2.82
N TRP A 114 -10.70 -13.44 -1.82
CA TRP A 114 -11.55 -12.49 -1.09
C TRP A 114 -10.75 -11.52 -0.21
N GLU A 115 -9.67 -11.97 0.42
CA GLU A 115 -8.77 -11.11 1.20
C GLU A 115 -8.10 -10.09 0.25
N GLY A 116 -7.62 -10.55 -0.91
CA GLY A 116 -7.07 -9.68 -1.94
C GLY A 116 -8.09 -8.65 -2.50
N LEU A 117 -9.34 -9.06 -2.71
CA LEU A 117 -10.40 -8.15 -3.15
C LEU A 117 -10.62 -7.00 -2.15
N VAL A 118 -10.60 -7.30 -0.85
CA VAL A 118 -10.74 -6.30 0.21
C VAL A 118 -9.59 -5.29 0.16
N PHE A 119 -8.34 -5.73 0.00
CA PHE A 119 -7.20 -4.81 -0.15
C PHE A 119 -7.30 -3.93 -1.40
N VAL A 120 -7.74 -4.48 -2.53
CA VAL A 120 -7.95 -3.70 -3.77
C VAL A 120 -9.05 -2.66 -3.60
N ALA A 121 -10.17 -3.03 -2.96
CA ALA A 121 -11.26 -2.10 -2.69
C ALA A 121 -10.81 -0.95 -1.76
N TYR A 122 -10.03 -1.25 -0.73
CA TYR A 122 -9.45 -0.22 0.14
C TYR A 122 -8.48 0.68 -0.60
N TYR A 123 -7.60 0.13 -1.44
CA TYR A 123 -6.68 0.93 -2.24
C TYR A 123 -7.42 1.87 -3.20
N ALA A 124 -8.47 1.39 -3.87
CA ALA A 124 -9.30 2.21 -4.75
C ALA A 124 -10.01 3.34 -3.98
N ALA A 125 -10.54 3.05 -2.79
CA ALA A 125 -11.21 4.04 -1.96
C ALA A 125 -10.22 5.07 -1.37
N TYR A 126 -9.00 4.66 -1.01
CA TYR A 126 -7.91 5.57 -0.62
C TYR A 126 -7.49 6.48 -1.78
N LEU A 127 -7.28 5.94 -2.98
CA LEU A 127 -6.96 6.76 -4.16
C LEU A 127 -8.07 7.75 -4.49
N THR A 128 -9.33 7.34 -4.34
CA THR A 128 -10.49 8.23 -4.58
C THR A 128 -10.51 9.36 -3.55
N TYR A 129 -10.27 9.06 -2.28
CA TYR A 129 -10.15 10.08 -1.24
C TYR A 129 -9.02 11.06 -1.56
N LEU A 130 -7.83 10.56 -1.89
CA LEU A 130 -6.67 11.40 -2.18
C LEU A 130 -6.90 12.28 -3.42
N ALA A 131 -7.59 11.76 -4.44
CA ALA A 131 -7.95 12.55 -5.61
C ALA A 131 -8.98 13.65 -5.30
N LEU A 132 -9.94 13.39 -4.41
CA LEU A 132 -10.94 14.38 -3.98
C LEU A 132 -10.32 15.44 -3.08
N ASP A 133 -9.53 15.04 -2.08
CA ASP A 133 -8.84 15.95 -1.16
C ASP A 133 -7.89 16.88 -1.90
N ALA A 134 -7.18 16.36 -2.90
CA ALA A 134 -6.29 17.16 -3.72
C ALA A 134 -7.00 18.10 -4.73
N THR A 135 -8.27 17.83 -5.07
CA THR A 135 -9.06 18.71 -5.94
C THR A 135 -9.85 19.76 -5.17
N ASP A 136 -10.07 19.57 -3.87
CA ASP A 136 -10.85 20.49 -3.02
C ASP A 136 -9.93 21.14 -1.95
N HIS A 137 -9.50 22.38 -2.19
CA HIS A 137 -8.66 23.13 -1.24
C HIS A 137 -9.47 23.56 -0.02
N ALA A 138 -9.66 22.66 0.95
CA ALA A 138 -9.91 22.88 2.39
C ALA A 138 -10.91 21.88 2.97
N THR A 139 -10.46 20.71 3.40
CA THR A 139 -11.18 19.94 4.43
C THR A 139 -10.22 19.36 5.47
N THR A 140 -9.88 20.21 6.44
CA THR A 140 -9.09 19.86 7.64
C THR A 140 -9.86 18.95 8.63
N ASP A 141 -11.10 18.56 8.32
CA ASP A 141 -11.98 17.74 9.19
C ASP A 141 -12.04 16.24 8.80
N GLY A 142 -11.40 15.81 7.71
CA GLY A 142 -11.46 14.43 7.19
C GLY A 142 -10.69 13.38 8.01
N PHE A 143 -9.70 13.81 8.81
CA PHE A 143 -8.76 12.94 9.54
C PHE A 143 -9.45 11.89 10.42
N GLY A 144 -10.46 12.31 11.21
CA GLY A 144 -11.19 11.40 12.10
C GLY A 144 -12.05 10.39 11.35
N PHE A 145 -12.62 10.79 10.21
CA PHE A 145 -13.49 9.94 9.40
C PHE A 145 -12.68 8.87 8.65
N VAL A 146 -11.56 9.23 8.03
CA VAL A 146 -10.70 8.30 7.28
C VAL A 146 -10.05 7.26 8.20
N MET A 147 -9.54 7.69 9.36
CA MET A 147 -8.97 6.79 10.36
C MET A 147 -9.99 5.75 10.86
N VAL A 148 -11.25 6.14 11.03
CA VAL A 148 -12.32 5.23 11.49
C VAL A 148 -12.85 4.33 10.36
N VAL A 149 -12.89 4.79 9.12
CA VAL A 149 -13.45 4.04 7.98
C VAL A 149 -12.45 3.09 7.32
N PHE A 150 -11.14 3.37 7.40
CA PHE A 150 -10.12 2.56 6.74
C PHE A 150 -9.26 1.78 7.74
N VAL A 151 -8.71 2.43 8.76
CA VAL A 151 -7.72 1.82 9.67
C VAL A 151 -8.37 0.86 10.67
N VAL A 152 -9.47 1.29 11.30
CA VAL A 152 -10.21 0.49 12.29
C VAL A 152 -10.80 -0.79 11.70
N PRO A 153 -11.52 -0.78 10.57
CA PRO A 153 -12.06 -2.01 10.01
C PRO A 153 -10.97 -2.92 9.44
N LEU A 154 -9.86 -2.39 8.93
CA LEU A 154 -8.73 -3.21 8.46
C LEU A 154 -8.07 -3.98 9.61
N THR A 155 -7.82 -3.30 10.73
CA THR A 155 -7.28 -3.92 11.96
C THR A 155 -8.29 -4.86 12.61
N ALA A 156 -9.58 -4.50 12.64
CA ALA A 156 -10.62 -5.36 13.17
C ALA A 156 -10.83 -6.62 12.32
N LEU A 157 -10.83 -6.49 10.99
CA LEU A 157 -11.00 -7.61 10.07
C LEU A 157 -9.80 -8.57 10.12
N THR A 158 -8.58 -8.05 10.25
CA THR A 158 -7.38 -8.89 10.39
C THR A 158 -7.30 -9.59 11.75
N VAL A 159 -7.64 -8.92 12.85
CA VAL A 159 -7.79 -9.59 14.15
C VAL A 159 -8.88 -10.65 14.09
N ALA A 160 -10.00 -10.37 13.42
CA ALA A 160 -11.09 -11.33 13.27
C ALA A 160 -10.72 -12.54 12.40
N THR A 161 -10.01 -12.36 11.28
CA THR A 161 -9.57 -13.48 10.43
C THR A 161 -8.52 -14.35 11.14
N VAL A 162 -7.61 -13.75 11.90
CA VAL A 162 -6.63 -14.46 12.73
C VAL A 162 -7.33 -15.26 13.83
N ALA A 163 -8.20 -14.61 14.60
CA ALA A 163 -8.95 -15.26 15.67
C ALA A 163 -9.84 -16.40 15.14
N TRP A 164 -10.41 -16.24 13.94
CA TRP A 164 -11.22 -17.27 13.31
C TRP A 164 -10.39 -18.44 12.78
N ARG A 165 -9.25 -18.19 12.14
CA ARG A 165 -8.32 -19.23 11.65
C ARG A 165 -7.71 -20.02 12.81
N GLU A 166 -7.32 -19.36 13.90
CA GLU A 166 -6.80 -20.01 15.09
C GLU A 166 -7.85 -20.90 15.78
N ARG A 167 -9.10 -20.42 15.90
CA ARG A 167 -10.21 -21.24 16.41
C ARG A 167 -10.49 -22.47 15.54
N ARG A 168 -10.41 -22.35 14.21
CA ARG A 168 -10.56 -23.50 13.30
C ARG A 168 -9.41 -24.50 13.41
N HIS A 169 -8.16 -24.05 13.47
CA HIS A 169 -7.01 -24.93 13.66
C HIS A 169 -7.02 -25.65 15.01
N LEU A 170 -7.46 -24.98 16.07
CA LEU A 170 -7.64 -25.59 17.39
C LEU A 170 -8.78 -26.61 17.41
N ALA A 171 -9.85 -26.37 16.66
CA ALA A 171 -10.94 -27.34 16.49
C ALA A 171 -10.46 -28.60 15.73
N ASP A 172 -9.67 -28.44 14.66
CA ASP A 172 -9.12 -29.56 13.89
C ASP A 172 -8.08 -30.38 14.67
N ARG A 173 -7.28 -29.74 15.55
CA ARG A 173 -6.34 -30.43 16.44
C ARG A 173 -7.02 -31.24 17.54
N ARG A 174 -8.20 -30.81 18.00
CA ARG A 174 -9.02 -31.57 18.97
C ARG A 174 -9.80 -32.72 18.33
N ALA A 175 -9.94 -32.72 17.00
CA ALA A 175 -10.68 -33.72 16.24
C ALA A 175 -9.79 -34.87 15.70
N ARG A 176 -8.47 -34.80 15.86
CA ARG A 176 -7.56 -35.92 15.54
C ARG A 176 -7.36 -36.79 16.80
N PRO A 177 -7.81 -38.07 16.79
CA PRO A 177 -7.58 -39.00 17.90
C PRO A 177 -6.10 -39.37 18.05
#